data_AF-A0A842YE35-F1
#
_entry.id   AF-A0A842YE35-F1
#
_cell.length_a   1.000
_cell.length_b   1.000
_cell.length_c   1.000
_cell.angle_alpha   90.00
_cell.angle_beta   90.00
_cell.angle_gamma   90.00
#
_symmetry.space_group_name_H-M   'P 1'
#
loop_
_entity.id
_entity.type
_entity.pdbx_description
1 polymer ?
#
loop_
_entity_poly.entity_id
_entity_poly.type
_entity_poly.pdbx_seq_one_letter_code
_entity_poly.pdbx_strand_id
1 'polypeptide(L)'
;MLEPVGTIILLVFIGTYLVISSEKVNRAAMSMTGMGFAGLVLWGFGTDFNILVDSIEWGTILFIVSMMVIVSVAGHSGMFQYIALTLAKPTGGSTRRLFIVFIVFVFIISFVFDTTSTILIMGPLTIEVCKALEIDFKPFLIGEAITCNYASIPSIVGAVPN
;
A
#
# COMPACT_ATOMS: atom_id res chain seq x y z
N MET A 1 -15.92 32.45 16.03
CA MET A 1 -15.28 32.70 14.71
C MET A 1 -14.66 31.46 14.07
N LEU A 2 -14.49 30.33 14.79
CA LEU A 2 -13.95 29.06 14.25
C LEU A 2 -14.96 28.23 13.40
N GLU A 3 -16.26 28.35 13.66
CA GLU A 3 -17.29 27.53 12.97
C GLU A 3 -17.42 27.76 11.44
N PRO A 4 -17.38 29.00 10.90
CA PRO A 4 -17.52 29.19 9.45
C PRO A 4 -16.28 28.70 8.69
N VAL A 5 -15.08 28.88 9.24
CA VAL A 5 -13.82 28.42 8.62
C VAL A 5 -13.77 26.90 8.56
N GLY A 6 -14.13 26.23 9.66
CA GLY A 6 -14.19 24.77 9.73
C GLY A 6 -15.16 24.17 8.71
N THR A 7 -16.30 24.80 8.49
CA THR A 7 -17.29 24.34 7.50
C THR A 7 -16.76 24.45 6.07
N ILE A 8 -16.07 25.53 5.72
CA ILE A 8 -15.46 25.70 4.39
C ILE A 8 -14.37 24.65 4.16
N ILE A 9 -13.50 24.41 5.15
CA ILE A 9 -12.45 23.40 5.05
C ILE A 9 -13.05 22.00 4.90
N LEU A 10 -14.12 21.69 5.65
CA LEU A 10 -14.82 20.42 5.53
C LEU A 10 -15.41 20.23 4.12
N LEU A 11 -15.98 21.27 3.52
CA LEU A 11 -16.47 21.21 2.14
C LEU A 11 -15.34 20.98 1.13
N VAL A 12 -14.19 21.64 1.29
CA VAL A 12 -13.00 21.41 0.46
C VAL A 12 -12.51 19.96 0.62
N PHE A 13 -12.48 19.44 1.84
CA PHE A 13 -12.10 18.05 2.12
C PHE A 13 -13.05 17.06 1.45
N ILE A 14 -14.36 17.21 1.65
CA ILE A 14 -15.37 16.33 1.03
C ILE A 14 -15.28 16.40 -0.49
N GLY A 15 -15.18 17.60 -1.07
CA GLY A 15 -15.05 17.78 -2.51
C GLY A 15 -13.81 17.09 -3.07
N THR A 16 -12.65 17.31 -2.43
CA THR A 16 -11.39 16.67 -2.83
C THR A 16 -11.49 15.14 -2.73
N TYR A 17 -12.05 14.63 -1.63
CA TYR A 17 -12.22 13.20 -1.41
C TYR A 17 -13.16 12.56 -2.44
N LEU A 18 -14.28 13.20 -2.78
CA LEU A 18 -15.21 12.70 -3.80
C LEU A 18 -14.54 12.62 -5.19
N VAL A 19 -13.72 13.61 -5.53
CA VAL A 19 -12.98 13.60 -6.82
C VAL A 19 -11.91 12.50 -6.83
N ILE A 20 -11.19 12.31 -5.72
CA ILE A 20 -10.23 11.19 -5.56
C ILE A 20 -10.96 9.85 -5.67
N SER A 21 -12.10 9.71 -5.01
CA SER A 21 -12.93 8.50 -5.01
C SER A 21 -13.54 8.20 -6.39
N SER A 22 -13.78 9.21 -7.23
CA SER A 22 -14.22 9.01 -8.60
C SER A 22 -13.15 8.33 -9.49
N GLU A 23 -11.89 8.25 -9.04
CA GLU A 23 -10.73 7.68 -9.77
C GLU A 23 -10.43 8.27 -11.16
N LYS A 24 -11.19 9.28 -11.59
CA LYS A 24 -11.04 9.94 -12.91
C LYS A 24 -9.87 10.91 -12.96
N VAL A 25 -9.30 11.26 -11.81
CA VAL A 25 -8.24 12.27 -11.69
C VAL A 25 -7.06 11.69 -10.91
N ASN A 26 -5.85 12.18 -11.20
CA ASN A 26 -4.66 11.81 -10.47
C ASN A 26 -4.80 12.16 -8.98
N ARG A 27 -4.73 11.14 -8.12
CA ARG A 27 -4.92 11.25 -6.67
C ARG A 27 -3.93 12.22 -6.00
N ALA A 28 -2.67 12.23 -6.46
CA ALA A 28 -1.64 13.11 -5.93
C ALA A 28 -1.85 14.57 -6.36
N ALA A 29 -2.22 14.81 -7.62
CA ALA A 29 -2.54 16.15 -8.07
C ALA A 29 -3.78 16.70 -7.34
N MET A 30 -4.78 15.86 -7.10
CA MET A 30 -5.98 16.24 -6.34
C MET A 30 -5.70 16.51 -4.86
N SER A 31 -4.85 15.71 -4.21
CA SER A 31 -4.50 15.96 -2.81
C SER A 31 -3.70 17.26 -2.64
N MET A 32 -2.78 17.56 -3.56
CA MET A 32 -2.02 18.82 -3.56
C MET A 32 -2.91 20.04 -3.81
N THR A 33 -3.85 19.94 -4.76
CA THR A 33 -4.80 21.04 -5.02
C THR A 33 -5.76 21.24 -3.85
N GLY A 34 -6.28 20.18 -3.24
CA GLY A 34 -7.08 20.26 -2.02
C GLY A 34 -6.35 20.94 -0.85
N MET A 35 -5.07 20.59 -0.64
CA MET A 35 -4.20 21.27 0.33
C MET A 35 -4.02 22.76 -0.02
N GLY A 36 -3.79 23.09 -1.29
CA GLY A 36 -3.68 24.48 -1.75
C GLY A 36 -4.95 25.30 -1.48
N PHE A 37 -6.13 24.75 -1.78
CA PHE A 37 -7.41 25.41 -1.49
C PHE A 37 -7.63 25.60 0.02
N ALA A 38 -7.34 24.58 0.84
CA ALA A 38 -7.41 24.69 2.30
C ALA A 38 -6.45 25.76 2.84
N GLY A 39 -5.24 25.84 2.28
CA GLY A 39 -4.25 26.87 2.61
C GLY A 39 -4.72 28.29 2.25
N LEU A 40 -5.34 28.48 1.08
CA LEU A 40 -5.90 29.78 0.68
C LEU A 40 -7.04 30.24 1.61
N VAL A 41 -7.93 29.31 2.01
CA VAL A 41 -8.99 29.59 2.96
C VAL A 41 -8.39 30.04 4.30
N LEU A 42 -7.45 29.26 4.85
CA LEU A 42 -6.81 29.55 6.12
C LEU A 42 -6.02 30.87 6.12
N TRP A 43 -5.32 31.15 5.03
CA TRP A 43 -4.61 32.42 4.82
C TRP A 43 -5.58 33.61 4.81
N GLY A 44 -6.73 33.48 4.14
CA GLY A 44 -7.79 34.49 4.14
C GLY A 44 -8.39 34.79 5.52
N PHE A 45 -8.27 33.87 6.48
CA PHE A 45 -8.68 34.03 7.87
C PHE A 45 -7.50 34.34 8.83
N GLY A 46 -6.33 34.68 8.29
CA GLY A 46 -5.16 35.13 9.07
C GLY A 46 -4.30 34.02 9.67
N THR A 47 -4.49 32.76 9.24
CA THR A 47 -3.62 31.65 9.62
C THR A 47 -2.45 31.53 8.66
N ASP A 48 -1.24 31.32 9.19
CA ASP A 48 -0.05 31.18 8.37
C ASP A 48 -0.01 29.81 7.67
N PHE A 49 0.45 29.79 6.42
CA PHE A 49 0.54 28.56 5.61
C PHE A 49 1.56 27.57 6.20
N ASN A 50 2.57 28.08 6.90
CA ASN A 50 3.58 27.26 7.58
C ASN A 50 2.95 26.26 8.55
N ILE A 51 1.89 26.65 9.26
CA ILE A 51 1.16 25.76 10.18
C ILE A 51 0.59 24.55 9.44
N LEU A 52 0.13 24.72 8.20
CA LEU A 52 -0.43 23.64 7.39
C LEU A 52 0.64 22.65 6.93
N VAL A 53 1.81 23.16 6.56
CA VAL A 53 2.96 22.35 6.14
C VAL A 53 3.56 21.60 7.33
N ASP A 54 3.64 22.23 8.49
CA ASP A 54 4.12 21.62 9.73
C ASP A 54 3.13 20.58 10.28
N SER A 55 1.84 20.70 9.94
CA SER A 55 0.82 19.70 10.28
C SER A 55 0.88 18.44 9.41
N ILE A 56 1.71 18.41 8.36
CA ILE A 56 1.93 17.21 7.56
C ILE A 56 2.76 16.21 8.37
N GLU A 57 2.30 14.98 8.43
CA GLU A 57 3.03 13.88 9.08
C GLU A 57 4.17 13.36 8.17
N TRP A 58 5.25 14.15 8.10
CA TRP A 58 6.42 13.85 7.27
C TRP A 58 7.08 12.51 7.61
N GLY A 59 7.02 12.09 8.87
CA GLY A 59 7.53 10.79 9.31
C GLY A 59 6.86 9.63 8.57
N THR A 60 5.53 9.65 8.47
CA THR A 60 4.74 8.63 7.77
C THR A 60 5.03 8.65 6.27
N ILE A 61 5.12 9.83 5.65
CA ILE A 61 5.47 9.95 4.22
C ILE A 61 6.86 9.36 3.95
N LEU A 62 7.87 9.76 4.72
CA LEU A 62 9.24 9.27 4.57
C LEU A 62 9.32 7.77 4.83
N PHE A 63 8.58 7.25 5.79
CA PHE A 63 8.50 5.82 6.09
C PHE A 63 7.94 5.02 4.90
N ILE A 64 6.80 5.44 4.32
CA ILE A 64 6.21 4.80 3.13
C ILE A 64 7.19 4.83 1.96
N VAL A 65 7.79 6.00 1.68
CA VAL A 65 8.74 6.16 0.58
C VAL A 65 9.95 5.25 0.78
N SER A 66 10.47 5.16 2.01
CA SER A 66 11.61 4.28 2.33
C SER A 66 11.26 2.81 2.10
N MET A 67 10.07 2.37 2.52
CA MET A 67 9.60 1.00 2.27
C MET A 67 9.45 0.70 0.78
N MET A 68 8.89 1.63 0.00
CA MET A 68 8.76 1.48 -1.46
C MET A 68 10.13 1.36 -2.15
N VAL A 69 11.13 2.13 -1.71
CA VAL A 69 12.50 2.04 -2.26
C VAL A 69 13.12 0.67 -1.97
N ILE A 70 13.01 0.18 -0.73
CA ILE A 70 13.54 -1.14 -0.33
C ILE A 70 12.92 -2.23 -1.21
N VAL A 71 11.59 -2.19 -1.38
CA VAL A 71 10.82 -3.16 -2.17
C VAL A 71 11.21 -3.12 -3.65
N SER A 72 11.36 -1.92 -4.22
CA SER A 72 11.81 -1.74 -5.60
C SER A 72 13.21 -2.33 -5.82
N VAL A 73 14.16 -2.05 -4.93
CA VAL A 73 15.53 -2.58 -5.02
C VAL A 73 15.55 -4.11 -4.86
N ALA A 74 14.79 -4.64 -3.90
CA ALA A 74 14.64 -6.09 -3.72
C ALA A 74 14.07 -6.76 -4.98
N GLY A 75 13.11 -6.10 -5.66
CA GLY A 75 12.57 -6.55 -6.95
C GLY A 75 13.60 -6.64 -8.06
N HIS A 76 14.42 -5.61 -8.22
CA HIS A 76 15.45 -5.58 -9.25
C HIS A 76 16.61 -6.56 -9.01
N SER A 77 16.83 -7.00 -7.77
CA SER A 77 17.94 -7.89 -7.40
C SER A 77 17.78 -9.36 -7.81
N GLY A 78 16.59 -9.78 -8.28
CA GLY A 78 16.28 -11.19 -8.54
C GLY A 78 16.00 -12.02 -7.26
N MET A 79 16.00 -11.38 -6.09
CA MET A 79 15.68 -12.01 -4.80
C MET A 79 14.36 -12.77 -4.83
N PHE A 80 13.32 -12.21 -5.46
CA PHE A 80 12.01 -12.85 -5.53
C PHE A 80 12.02 -14.11 -6.39
N GLN A 81 12.73 -14.13 -7.51
CA GLN A 81 12.88 -15.34 -8.34
C GLN A 81 13.60 -16.44 -7.56
N TYR A 82 14.63 -16.08 -6.80
CA TYR A 82 15.32 -17.01 -5.92
C TYR A 82 14.39 -17.60 -4.85
N ILE A 83 13.58 -16.76 -4.21
CA ILE A 83 12.61 -17.20 -3.20
C ILE A 83 11.53 -18.10 -3.82
N ALA A 84 11.01 -17.75 -5.00
CA ALA A 84 10.02 -18.53 -5.75
C ALA A 84 10.50 -19.97 -5.95
N LEU A 85 11.72 -20.12 -6.47
CA LEU A 85 12.32 -21.42 -6.72
C LEU A 85 12.59 -22.18 -5.42
N THR A 86 13.02 -21.47 -4.38
CA THR A 86 13.31 -22.06 -3.07
C THR A 86 12.05 -22.58 -2.38
N LEU A 87 10.94 -21.83 -2.46
CA LEU A 87 9.64 -22.22 -1.91
C LEU A 87 8.96 -23.31 -2.74
N ALA A 88 9.12 -23.31 -4.06
CA ALA A 88 8.52 -24.30 -4.94
C ALA A 88 9.21 -25.67 -4.84
N LYS A 89 10.54 -25.72 -4.72
CA LYS A 89 11.33 -26.97 -4.64
C LYS A 89 10.81 -28.01 -3.62
N PRO A 90 10.57 -27.68 -2.34
CA PRO A 90 10.13 -28.65 -1.33
C PRO A 90 8.70 -29.16 -1.53
N THR A 91 7.90 -28.52 -2.40
CA THR A 91 6.48 -28.86 -2.58
C THR A 91 6.29 -30.10 -3.45
N GLY A 92 7.31 -30.50 -4.21
CA GLY A 92 7.29 -31.68 -5.07
C GLY A 92 6.18 -31.64 -6.13
N GLY A 93 5.76 -30.45 -6.56
CA GLY A 93 4.68 -30.25 -7.54
C GLY A 93 3.27 -30.40 -6.96
N SER A 94 3.10 -30.58 -5.65
CA SER A 94 1.77 -30.66 -5.03
C SER A 94 1.15 -29.27 -4.84
N THR A 95 0.05 -29.00 -5.54
CA THR A 95 -0.72 -27.75 -5.45
C THR A 95 -1.05 -27.35 -4.01
N ARG A 96 -1.47 -28.30 -3.17
CA ARG A 96 -1.86 -28.02 -1.78
C ARG A 96 -0.67 -27.59 -0.92
N ARG A 97 0.49 -28.23 -1.08
CA ARG A 97 1.70 -27.87 -0.33
C ARG A 97 2.23 -26.52 -0.77
N LEU A 98 2.22 -26.26 -2.08
CA LEU A 98 2.61 -24.98 -2.65
C LEU A 98 1.76 -23.84 -2.08
N PHE A 99 0.44 -24.03 -2.05
CA PHE A 99 -0.49 -23.04 -1.50
C PHE A 99 -0.18 -22.71 -0.04
N ILE A 100 0.01 -23.72 0.81
CA ILE A 100 0.33 -23.51 2.23
C ILE A 100 1.66 -22.77 2.39
N VAL A 101 2.70 -23.17 1.65
CA VAL A 101 4.02 -22.52 1.72
C VAL A 101 3.92 -21.05 1.33
N PHE A 102 3.18 -20.74 0.26
CA PHE A 102 3.04 -19.37 -0.24
C PHE A 102 2.27 -18.51 0.75
N ILE A 103 1.16 -19.01 1.29
CA ILE A 103 0.34 -18.31 2.29
C ILE A 103 1.13 -18.03 3.57
N VAL A 104 1.86 -19.01 4.09
CA VAL A 104 2.72 -18.82 5.27
C VAL A 104 3.81 -17.81 5.00
N PHE A 105 4.41 -17.86 3.81
CA PHE A 105 5.44 -16.91 3.41
C PHE A 105 4.89 -15.48 3.30
N VAL A 106 3.73 -15.29 2.66
CA VAL A 106 3.03 -14.00 2.59
C VAL A 106 2.68 -13.48 3.98
N PHE A 107 2.24 -14.35 4.88
CA PHE A 107 1.94 -13.98 6.27
C PHE A 107 3.18 -13.43 6.99
N ILE A 108 4.32 -14.11 6.86
CA ILE A 108 5.59 -13.68 7.49
C ILE A 108 6.10 -12.39 6.86
N ILE A 109 6.10 -12.28 5.53
CA ILE A 109 6.57 -11.08 4.83
C ILE A 109 5.69 -9.86 5.14
N SER A 110 4.35 -10.01 5.14
CA SER A 110 3.41 -8.91 5.41
C SER A 110 3.49 -8.40 6.86
N PHE A 111 4.20 -9.11 7.74
CA PHE A 111 4.50 -8.62 9.07
C PHE A 111 5.60 -7.54 9.05
N VAL A 112 6.53 -7.64 8.10
CA VAL A 112 7.69 -6.75 7.94
C VAL A 112 7.45 -5.69 6.87
N PHE A 113 6.72 -6.03 5.80
CA PHE A 113 6.43 -5.17 4.65
C PHE A 113 4.96 -4.75 4.62
N ASP A 114 4.67 -3.63 3.97
CA ASP A 114 3.29 -3.21 3.73
C ASP A 114 2.57 -4.13 2.74
N THR A 115 1.23 -4.14 2.82
CA THR A 115 0.39 -5.01 1.98
C THR A 115 0.55 -4.76 0.48
N THR A 116 0.73 -3.50 0.07
CA THR A 116 0.82 -3.12 -1.35
C THR A 116 2.13 -3.64 -1.93
N SER A 117 3.23 -3.43 -1.23
CA SER A 117 4.53 -3.96 -1.60
C SER A 117 4.56 -5.47 -1.62
N THR A 118 4.02 -6.13 -0.59
CA THR A 118 4.00 -7.60 -0.51
C THR A 118 3.29 -8.22 -1.71
N ILE A 119 2.16 -7.64 -2.14
CA ILE A 119 1.40 -8.17 -3.27
C ILE A 119 2.03 -7.83 -4.63
N LEU A 120 2.71 -6.69 -4.74
CA LEU A 120 3.51 -6.35 -5.92
C LEU A 120 4.67 -7.33 -6.12
N ILE A 121 5.19 -7.88 -5.03
CA ILE A 121 6.24 -8.90 -5.02
C ILE A 121 5.67 -10.28 -5.31
N MET A 122 4.69 -10.71 -4.52
CA MET A 122 4.16 -12.08 -4.56
C MET A 122 3.28 -12.33 -5.77
N GLY A 123 2.52 -11.35 -6.23
CA GLY A 123 1.64 -11.47 -7.39
C GLY A 123 2.33 -12.04 -8.64
N PRO A 124 3.38 -11.39 -9.19
CA PRO A 124 4.09 -11.92 -10.35
C PRO A 124 4.80 -13.24 -10.05
N LEU A 125 5.36 -13.41 -8.85
CA LEU A 125 6.02 -14.65 -8.42
C LEU A 125 5.06 -15.84 -8.45
N THR A 126 3.86 -15.66 -7.92
CA THR A 126 2.82 -16.69 -7.84
C THR A 126 2.29 -17.04 -9.22
N ILE A 127 2.10 -16.04 -10.08
CA ILE A 127 1.72 -16.26 -11.48
C ILE A 127 2.77 -17.11 -12.21
N GLU A 128 4.06 -16.78 -12.07
CA GLU A 128 5.16 -17.50 -12.74
C GLU A 128 5.25 -18.96 -12.26
N VAL A 129 5.22 -19.21 -10.95
CA VAL A 129 5.33 -20.56 -10.40
C VAL A 129 4.12 -21.41 -10.75
N CYS A 130 2.90 -20.87 -10.63
CA CYS A 130 1.68 -21.59 -10.96
C CYS A 130 1.62 -21.90 -12.47
N LYS A 131 2.02 -20.97 -13.35
CA LYS A 131 2.11 -21.25 -14.79
C LYS A 131 3.12 -22.34 -15.11
N ALA A 132 4.29 -22.33 -14.49
CA ALA A 132 5.33 -23.35 -14.70
C ALA A 132 4.88 -24.75 -14.26
N LEU A 133 3.96 -24.83 -13.30
CA LEU A 133 3.39 -26.09 -12.79
C LEU A 133 2.03 -26.44 -13.42
N GLU A 134 1.55 -25.66 -14.39
CA GLU A 134 0.22 -25.80 -15.02
C GLU A 134 -0.96 -25.78 -14.02
N ILE A 135 -0.84 -24.98 -12.96
CA ILE A 135 -1.83 -24.78 -11.90
C ILE A 135 -2.57 -23.45 -12.11
N ASP A 136 -3.86 -23.40 -11.81
CA ASP A 136 -4.60 -22.13 -11.75
C ASP A 136 -4.07 -21.25 -10.60
N PHE A 137 -3.55 -20.07 -10.95
CA PHE A 137 -2.99 -19.10 -10.00
C PHE A 137 -4.05 -18.26 -9.28
N LYS A 138 -5.29 -18.20 -9.79
CA LYS A 138 -6.34 -17.33 -9.21
C LYS A 138 -6.61 -17.63 -7.72
N PRO A 139 -6.77 -18.90 -7.29
CA PRO A 139 -7.00 -19.20 -5.89
C PRO A 139 -5.84 -18.80 -4.99
N PHE A 140 -4.60 -18.90 -5.50
CA PHE A 140 -3.41 -18.47 -4.78
C PHE A 140 -3.43 -16.96 -4.56
N LEU A 141 -3.62 -16.18 -5.62
CA LEU A 141 -3.67 -14.71 -5.50
C LEU A 141 -4.77 -14.23 -4.56
N ILE A 142 -5.95 -14.86 -4.60
CA ILE A 142 -7.05 -14.54 -3.68
C ILE A 142 -6.65 -14.88 -2.24
N GLY A 143 -6.08 -16.07 -2.00
CA GLY A 143 -5.61 -16.48 -0.69
C GLY A 143 -4.54 -15.54 -0.15
N GLU A 144 -3.54 -15.21 -0.96
CA GLU A 144 -2.46 -14.29 -0.63
C GLU A 144 -3.00 -12.90 -0.31
N ALA A 145 -3.94 -12.37 -1.09
CA ALA A 145 -4.58 -11.09 -0.82
C ALA A 145 -5.29 -11.07 0.54
N ILE A 146 -6.07 -12.11 0.84
CA ILE A 146 -6.77 -12.23 2.14
C ILE A 146 -5.76 -12.34 3.28
N THR A 147 -4.76 -13.22 3.14
CA THR A 147 -3.73 -13.44 4.17
C THR A 147 -2.90 -12.19 4.41
N CYS A 148 -2.53 -11.47 3.36
CA CYS A 148 -1.77 -10.23 3.45
C CYS A 148 -2.51 -9.18 4.30
N ASN A 149 -3.80 -8.97 4.02
CA ASN A 149 -4.64 -8.06 4.82
C ASN A 149 -4.77 -8.51 6.28
N TYR A 150 -4.92 -9.82 6.55
CA TYR A 150 -5.01 -10.34 7.92
C TYR A 150 -3.69 -10.25 8.69
N ALA A 151 -2.56 -10.57 8.04
CA ALA A 151 -1.23 -10.56 8.64
C ALA A 151 -0.78 -9.16 9.06
N SER A 152 -1.30 -8.14 8.38
CA SER A 152 -0.99 -6.75 8.66
C SER A 152 -1.74 -6.16 9.86
N ILE A 153 -2.82 -6.77 10.34
CA ILE A 153 -3.58 -6.32 11.52
C ILE A 153 -2.69 -6.21 12.78
N PRO A 154 -1.90 -7.24 13.15
CA PRO A 154 -0.99 -7.15 14.29
C PRO A 154 0.32 -6.40 14.00
N SER A 155 0.59 -6.01 12.75
CA SER A 155 1.85 -5.37 12.37
C SER A 155 1.76 -3.85 12.51
N ILE A 156 2.82 -3.25 13.05
CA ILE A 156 3.03 -1.79 13.10
C ILE A 156 3.24 -1.22 11.68
N VAL A 157 3.67 -2.07 10.74
CA VAL A 157 4.07 -1.67 9.37
C VAL A 157 3.01 -2.04 8.33
N GLY A 158 2.35 -3.18 8.52
CA GLY A 158 1.58 -3.85 7.48
C GLY A 158 0.39 -3.02 6.93
N ALA A 159 -0.27 -2.28 7.82
CA ALA A 159 -1.22 -1.26 7.46
C ALA A 159 -0.61 0.08 7.90
N VAL A 160 0.05 0.77 6.97
CA VAL A 160 0.50 2.16 7.16
C VAL A 160 -0.56 3.08 7.81
N PRO A 161 -1.88 2.80 7.75
CA PRO A 161 -2.88 3.52 8.56
C PRO A 161 -3.09 3.08 10.03
N ASN A 162 -2.26 2.23 10.65
CA ASN A 162 -2.44 1.84 12.06
C ASN A 162 -1.77 2.80 13.07
#